data_AF-A0A1V1TVR3-F1
#
_entry.id   AF-A0A1V1TVR3-F1
#
_cell.length_a   1.000
_cell.length_b   1.000
_cell.length_c   1.000
_cell.angle_alpha   90.00
_cell.angle_beta   90.00
_cell.angle_gamma   90.00
#
_symmetry.space_group_name_H-M   'P 1'
#
loop_
_entity.id
_entity.type
_entity.pdbx_description
1 polymer ?
#
loop_
_entity_poly.entity_id
_entity_poly.type
_entity_poly.pdbx_seq_one_letter_code
_entity_poly.pdbx_strand_id
1 'polypeptide(L)'
;MKFTTAALALLPATLSVAAPTSAAGYAVPSILKIHDITSNANTQDVKTYTIRSGGTEKSTLYDIPIPAAAAGLTCSLSFRASGGDVVDGTKSLDIFKNLFTDLSKLNSGNLRDQELARIVFNPATGNYDFKRSDFTPTIDSFPCPAGKVLHWESVAVGEFDVNSVAQDFSYDGVNVPNGISVKFA
;
A
#
# COMPACT_ATOMS: atom_id res chain seq x y z
N MET A 1 -19.47 -41.94 55.39
CA MET A 1 -19.85 -40.66 54.73
C MET A 1 -18.58 -40.18 54.03
N LYS A 2 -18.43 -40.34 52.70
CA LYS A 2 -18.47 -39.27 51.66
C LYS A 2 -17.91 -37.95 52.20
N PHE A 3 -16.90 -37.30 51.60
CA PHE A 3 -17.00 -36.57 50.33
C PHE A 3 -15.66 -36.50 49.57
N THR A 4 -15.74 -36.74 48.27
CA THR A 4 -14.68 -36.54 47.28
C THR A 4 -14.89 -35.15 46.67
N THR A 5 -13.90 -34.27 46.75
CA THR A 5 -13.97 -32.91 46.14
C THR A 5 -13.12 -32.90 44.89
N ALA A 6 -13.76 -32.88 43.72
CA ALA A 6 -13.10 -32.65 42.44
C ALA A 6 -13.13 -31.15 42.12
N ALA A 7 -11.95 -30.53 41.99
CA ALA A 7 -11.81 -29.15 41.54
C ALA A 7 -11.81 -29.13 40.00
N LEU A 8 -12.87 -28.57 39.42
CA LEU A 8 -13.01 -28.36 37.98
C LEU A 8 -12.30 -27.03 37.63
N ALA A 9 -11.13 -27.12 37.00
CA ALA A 9 -10.43 -25.94 36.47
C ALA A 9 -11.12 -25.47 35.18
N LEU A 10 -11.82 -24.35 35.25
CA LEU A 10 -12.33 -23.61 34.09
C LEU A 10 -11.16 -22.91 33.40
N LEU A 11 -10.77 -23.39 32.21
CA LEU A 11 -9.89 -22.64 31.32
C LEU A 11 -10.69 -21.46 30.73
N PRO A 12 -10.19 -20.21 30.83
CA PRO A 12 -10.76 -19.11 30.09
C PRO A 12 -10.42 -19.29 28.61
N ALA A 13 -11.42 -19.62 27.80
CA ALA A 13 -11.33 -19.52 26.35
C ALA A 13 -11.16 -18.05 25.98
N THR A 14 -9.94 -17.64 25.65
CA THR A 14 -9.68 -16.35 25.04
C THR A 14 -10.28 -16.37 23.65
N LEU A 15 -11.40 -15.66 23.48
CA LEU A 15 -11.96 -15.34 22.18
C LEU A 15 -10.93 -14.48 21.43
N SER A 16 -10.08 -15.14 20.65
CA SER A 16 -9.26 -14.46 19.66
C SER A 16 -10.22 -13.85 18.64
N VAL A 17 -10.30 -12.52 18.62
CA VAL A 17 -11.02 -11.79 17.59
C VAL A 17 -10.33 -12.13 16.28
N ALA A 18 -10.94 -13.03 15.50
CA ALA A 18 -10.44 -13.37 14.17
C ALA A 18 -10.33 -12.06 13.37
N ALA A 19 -9.12 -11.79 12.87
CA ALA A 19 -8.88 -10.71 11.93
C ALA A 19 -9.88 -10.86 10.77
N PRO A 20 -10.40 -9.75 10.22
CA PRO A 20 -11.37 -9.81 9.14
C PRO A 20 -10.82 -10.70 8.03
N THR A 21 -11.54 -11.78 7.72
CA THR A 21 -11.34 -12.58 6.52
C THR A 21 -11.76 -11.73 5.34
N SER A 22 -10.91 -10.81 4.90
CA SER A 22 -11.17 -10.00 3.72
C SER A 22 -10.93 -10.85 2.47
N ALA A 23 -12.03 -10.99 1.73
CA ALA A 23 -12.23 -11.55 0.41
C ALA A 23 -11.00 -11.55 -0.53
N ALA A 24 -10.91 -12.61 -1.34
CA ALA A 24 -10.03 -12.70 -2.49
C ALA A 24 -10.11 -11.44 -3.36
N GLY A 25 -8.97 -10.89 -3.79
CA GLY A 25 -8.94 -9.84 -4.81
C GLY A 25 -7.84 -8.82 -4.63
N TYR A 26 -7.83 -8.07 -3.52
CA TYR A 26 -6.91 -6.94 -3.31
C TYR A 26 -6.48 -6.77 -1.85
N ALA A 27 -5.20 -6.46 -1.65
CA ALA A 27 -4.62 -6.00 -0.40
C ALA A 27 -4.38 -4.49 -0.48
N VAL A 28 -4.91 -3.72 0.46
CA VAL A 28 -4.79 -2.26 0.51
C VAL A 28 -3.86 -1.83 1.65
N PRO A 29 -3.27 -0.62 1.60
CA PRO A 29 -2.42 -0.14 2.69
C PRO A 29 -3.14 -0.12 4.03
N SER A 30 -2.44 -0.48 5.10
CA SER A 30 -2.89 -0.24 6.48
C SER A 30 -2.39 1.09 7.04
N ILE A 31 -1.29 1.62 6.49
CA ILE A 31 -0.68 2.90 6.90
C ILE A 31 -0.19 3.63 5.66
N LEU A 32 -0.48 4.93 5.58
CA LEU A 32 0.12 5.86 4.63
C LEU A 32 0.79 7.00 5.39
N LYS A 33 2.01 7.35 5.00
CA LYS A 33 2.65 8.59 5.46
C LYS A 33 3.15 9.39 4.27
N ILE A 34 2.90 10.70 4.27
CA ILE A 34 3.54 11.62 3.35
C ILE A 34 4.92 11.93 3.88
N HIS A 35 5.94 11.63 3.08
CA HIS A 35 7.30 12.03 3.34
C HIS A 35 7.58 13.37 2.65
N ASP A 36 7.88 14.39 3.44
CA ASP A 36 8.27 15.70 2.96
C ASP A 36 9.79 15.78 2.86
N ILE A 37 10.32 15.89 1.64
CA ILE A 37 11.76 15.81 1.39
C ILE A 37 12.51 17.00 2.00
N THR A 38 11.88 18.18 2.03
CA THR A 38 12.50 19.41 2.54
C THR A 38 12.69 19.35 4.06
N SER A 39 11.68 18.91 4.79
CA SER A 39 11.72 18.77 6.25
C SER A 39 12.23 17.41 6.73
N ASN A 40 12.34 16.44 5.82
CA ASN A 40 12.62 15.03 6.08
C ASN A 40 11.58 14.34 7.00
N ALA A 41 10.41 14.94 7.20
CA ALA A 41 9.38 14.45 8.13
C ALA A 41 8.38 13.51 7.45
N ASN A 42 7.85 12.55 8.22
CA ASN A 42 6.78 11.65 7.78
C ASN A 42 5.49 11.93 8.56
N THR A 43 4.44 12.31 7.84
CA THR A 43 3.14 12.65 8.44
C THR A 43 2.07 11.65 8.00
N GLN A 44 1.31 11.10 8.95
CA GLN A 44 0.19 10.21 8.63
C GLN A 44 -0.84 10.90 7.73
N ASP A 45 -1.31 10.20 6.71
CA ASP A 45 -2.37 10.68 5.82
C ASP A 45 -3.28 9.51 5.40
N VAL A 46 -4.33 9.83 4.64
CA VAL A 46 -5.37 8.91 4.14
C VAL A 46 -5.41 8.85 2.61
N LYS A 47 -4.45 9.48 1.95
CA LYS A 47 -4.34 9.55 0.49
C LYS A 47 -2.89 9.41 0.06
N THR A 48 -2.70 8.95 -1.17
CA THR A 48 -1.42 9.17 -1.86
C THR A 48 -1.30 10.64 -2.18
N TYR A 49 -0.26 11.28 -1.66
CA TYR A 49 0.10 12.65 -2.01
C TYR A 49 1.57 12.71 -2.42
N THR A 50 1.80 12.81 -3.73
CA THR A 50 3.12 13.08 -4.29
C THR A 50 3.11 14.43 -4.99
N ILE A 51 4.21 15.15 -4.85
CA ILE A 51 4.43 16.41 -5.55
C ILE A 51 5.91 16.53 -5.89
N ARG A 52 6.20 16.98 -7.10
CA ARG A 52 7.48 17.57 -7.45
C ARG A 52 7.16 18.87 -8.17
N SER A 53 7.54 20.00 -7.59
CA SER A 53 7.29 21.32 -8.15
C SER A 53 8.28 22.32 -7.59
N GLY A 54 9.26 22.73 -8.41
CA GLY A 54 10.33 23.62 -7.98
C GLY A 54 11.09 23.05 -6.78
N GLY A 55 11.11 23.77 -5.66
CA GLY A 55 11.77 23.34 -4.42
C GLY A 55 10.92 22.44 -3.51
N THR A 56 9.68 22.11 -3.90
CA THR A 56 8.79 21.24 -3.12
C THR A 56 8.81 19.83 -3.67
N GLU A 57 9.18 18.87 -2.83
CA GLU A 57 9.08 17.45 -3.16
C GLU A 57 8.47 16.67 -2.00
N LYS A 58 7.44 15.86 -2.32
CA LYS A 58 6.87 14.89 -1.38
C LYS A 58 6.61 13.57 -2.07
N SER A 59 6.74 12.51 -1.29
CA SER A 59 6.39 11.15 -1.66
C SER A 59 5.41 10.56 -0.66
N THR A 60 4.85 9.40 -0.96
CA THR A 60 4.00 8.66 -0.03
C THR A 60 4.60 7.31 0.27
N LEU A 61 4.72 6.98 1.55
CA LEU A 61 5.17 5.70 2.08
C LEU A 61 3.96 4.83 2.44
N TYR A 62 4.06 3.52 2.21
CA TYR A 62 2.98 2.55 2.41
C TYR A 62 3.46 1.34 3.21
N ASP A 63 2.61 0.89 4.14
CA ASP A 63 2.61 -0.49 4.63
C ASP A 63 1.40 -1.21 4.03
N ILE A 64 1.64 -2.22 3.19
CA ILE A 64 0.59 -3.02 2.56
C ILE A 64 0.68 -4.46 3.09
N PRO A 65 -0.17 -4.86 4.06
CA PRO A 65 -0.19 -6.22 4.57
C PRO A 65 -0.79 -7.18 3.53
N ILE A 66 -0.02 -8.20 3.14
CA ILE A 66 -0.50 -9.25 2.24
C ILE A 66 -1.15 -10.36 3.07
N PRO A 67 -2.45 -10.65 2.86
CA PRO A 67 -3.17 -11.62 3.69
C PRO A 67 -2.63 -13.04 3.50
N ALA A 68 -2.77 -13.88 4.52
CA ALA A 68 -2.38 -15.29 4.44
C ALA A 68 -3.14 -16.05 3.33
N ALA A 69 -4.36 -15.61 2.99
CA ALA A 69 -5.15 -16.15 1.90
C ALA A 69 -4.51 -15.98 0.51
N ALA A 70 -3.50 -15.12 0.37
CA ALA A 70 -2.75 -14.95 -0.88
C ALA A 70 -1.63 -16.01 -1.07
N ALA A 71 -1.49 -16.97 -0.15
CA ALA A 71 -0.46 -17.99 -0.24
C ALA A 71 -0.57 -18.82 -1.53
N GLY A 72 0.52 -18.88 -2.29
CA GLY A 72 0.58 -19.61 -3.57
C GLY A 72 -0.05 -18.87 -4.76
N LEU A 73 -0.59 -17.66 -4.56
CA LEU A 73 -1.16 -16.84 -5.61
C LEU A 73 -0.13 -15.89 -6.24
N THR A 74 -0.51 -15.31 -7.37
CA THR A 74 0.29 -14.27 -8.03
C THR A 74 -0.26 -12.89 -7.65
N CYS A 75 0.66 -12.01 -7.29
CA CYS A 75 0.38 -10.63 -6.91
C CYS A 75 0.74 -9.67 -8.05
N SER A 76 0.02 -8.56 -8.15
CA SER A 76 0.36 -7.44 -9.03
C SER A 76 -0.05 -6.11 -8.41
N LEU A 77 0.72 -5.05 -8.68
CA LEU A 77 0.34 -3.70 -8.31
C LEU A 77 -0.92 -3.27 -9.10
N SER A 78 -1.85 -2.63 -8.39
CA SER A 78 -2.95 -1.88 -8.98
C SER A 78 -2.98 -0.49 -8.36
N PHE A 79 -3.16 0.54 -9.19
CA PHE A 79 -3.30 1.91 -8.73
C PHE A 79 -4.38 2.60 -9.56
N ARG A 80 -5.35 3.21 -8.90
CA ARG A 80 -6.49 3.86 -9.55
C ARG A 80 -6.75 5.23 -8.94
N ALA A 81 -7.06 6.21 -9.78
CA ALA A 81 -7.62 7.48 -9.34
C ALA A 81 -9.10 7.57 -9.69
N SER A 82 -9.87 8.18 -8.80
CA SER A 82 -11.28 8.53 -8.98
C SER A 82 -11.43 9.89 -9.66
N GLY A 83 -12.65 10.22 -10.11
CA GLY A 83 -12.92 11.49 -10.79
C GLY A 83 -12.75 12.75 -9.93
N GLY A 84 -12.65 12.61 -8.60
CA GLY A 84 -12.42 13.73 -7.68
C GLY A 84 -10.95 13.94 -7.30
N ASP A 85 -10.06 13.05 -7.75
CA ASP A 85 -8.63 13.10 -7.44
C ASP A 85 -7.89 14.09 -8.35
N VAL A 86 -6.73 14.56 -7.89
CA VAL A 86 -5.89 15.48 -8.65
C VAL A 86 -4.70 14.74 -9.22
N VAL A 87 -4.56 14.76 -10.55
CA VAL A 87 -3.45 14.13 -11.28
C VAL A 87 -2.97 15.07 -12.38
N ASP A 88 -1.91 15.83 -12.09
CA ASP A 88 -1.37 16.89 -12.93
C ASP A 88 0.07 16.62 -13.37
N GLY A 89 0.49 17.28 -14.45
CA GLY A 89 1.83 17.18 -15.01
C GLY A 89 2.00 16.03 -16.02
N THR A 90 3.12 15.32 -15.91
CA THR A 90 3.44 14.09 -16.64
C THR A 90 2.67 12.87 -16.12
N LYS A 91 2.05 12.98 -14.94
CA LYS A 91 1.15 11.96 -14.36
C LYS A 91 1.82 10.60 -14.15
N SER A 92 3.12 10.64 -13.91
CA SER A 92 3.95 9.46 -13.73
C SER A 92 4.34 9.32 -12.27
N LEU A 93 4.38 8.07 -11.79
CA LEU A 93 4.86 7.73 -10.46
C LEU A 93 5.92 6.64 -10.56
N ASP A 94 7.01 6.81 -9.84
CA ASP A 94 7.97 5.74 -9.57
C ASP A 94 7.60 5.07 -8.25
N ILE A 95 7.62 3.75 -8.26
CA ILE A 95 7.34 2.92 -7.09
C ILE A 95 8.65 2.31 -6.62
N PHE A 96 8.98 2.52 -5.35
CA PHE A 96 10.18 1.99 -4.73
C PHE A 96 9.83 1.01 -3.61
N LYS A 97 10.74 0.05 -3.40
CA LYS A 97 10.85 -0.71 -2.15
C LYS A 97 11.67 0.09 -1.15
N ASN A 98 11.30 0.01 0.13
CA ASN A 98 12.05 0.61 1.23
C ASN A 98 12.67 -0.42 2.17
N LEU A 99 13.66 0.02 2.94
CA LEU A 99 14.38 -0.78 3.95
C LEU A 99 13.79 -0.69 5.36
N PHE A 100 12.82 0.19 5.61
CA PHE A 100 12.14 0.22 6.91
C PHE A 100 11.30 -1.04 7.13
N THR A 101 11.05 -1.35 8.39
CA THR A 101 10.29 -2.54 8.81
C THR A 101 8.95 -2.22 9.46
N ASP A 102 8.73 -0.96 9.83
CA ASP A 102 7.53 -0.49 10.53
C ASP A 102 7.29 0.99 10.24
N LEU A 103 6.34 1.29 9.34
CA LEU A 103 6.06 2.68 8.97
C LEU A 103 5.45 3.47 10.14
N SER A 104 4.74 2.81 11.06
CA SER A 104 4.09 3.47 12.19
C SER A 104 5.09 4.23 13.07
N LYS A 105 6.31 3.68 13.21
CA LYS A 105 7.40 4.24 14.02
C LYS A 105 8.38 5.12 13.24
N LEU A 106 8.31 5.12 11.91
CA LEU A 106 9.19 5.92 11.07
C LEU A 106 8.65 7.36 10.96
N ASN A 107 9.20 8.25 11.77
CA ASN A 107 8.80 9.67 11.81
C ASN A 107 9.60 10.57 10.84
N SER A 108 10.69 10.07 10.28
CA SER A 108 11.53 10.81 9.33
C SER A 108 12.26 9.89 8.35
N GLY A 109 12.56 10.40 7.16
CA GLY A 109 13.22 9.67 6.08
C GLY A 109 12.31 8.65 5.37
N ASN A 110 12.73 8.22 4.18
CA ASN A 110 12.02 7.23 3.38
C ASN A 110 12.73 5.87 3.29
N LEU A 111 14.05 5.83 3.48
CA LEU A 111 14.87 4.61 3.42
C LEU A 111 14.67 3.83 2.10
N ARG A 112 14.63 4.58 1.00
CA ARG A 112 14.46 4.08 -0.37
C ARG A 112 15.61 3.16 -0.77
N ASP A 113 15.28 2.01 -1.37
CA ASP A 113 16.25 0.98 -1.78
C ASP A 113 16.27 0.79 -3.30
N GLN A 114 15.22 0.16 -3.81
CA GLN A 114 15.16 -0.33 -5.19
C GLN A 114 13.90 0.19 -5.88
N GLU A 115 14.07 0.73 -7.09
CA GLU A 115 12.95 1.04 -7.97
C GLU A 115 12.30 -0.26 -8.47
N LEU A 116 10.98 -0.36 -8.31
CA LEU A 116 10.19 -1.55 -8.63
C LEU A 116 9.42 -1.41 -9.93
N ALA A 117 8.94 -0.19 -10.23
CA ALA A 117 8.18 0.12 -11.44
C ALA A 117 8.05 1.63 -11.63
N ARG A 118 7.80 2.02 -12.89
CA ARG A 118 7.18 3.30 -13.24
C ARG A 118 5.76 3.06 -13.75
N ILE A 119 4.80 3.84 -13.26
CA ILE A 119 3.39 3.79 -13.66
C ILE A 119 2.93 5.16 -14.15
N VAL A 120 1.98 5.20 -15.09
CA VAL A 120 1.49 6.43 -15.73
C VAL A 120 -0.03 6.42 -15.72
N PHE A 121 -0.63 7.53 -15.28
CA PHE A 121 -2.08 7.65 -15.24
C PHE A 121 -2.70 7.67 -16.64
N ASN A 122 -3.72 6.84 -16.83
CA ASN A 122 -4.53 6.77 -18.03
C ASN A 122 -5.91 7.40 -17.77
N PRO A 123 -6.17 8.62 -18.27
CA PRO A 123 -7.41 9.34 -17.99
C PRO A 123 -8.65 8.67 -18.62
N ALA A 124 -8.49 7.79 -19.61
CA ALA A 124 -9.61 7.09 -20.23
C ALA A 124 -10.17 5.98 -19.34
N THR A 125 -9.35 5.40 -18.46
CA THR A 125 -9.72 4.27 -17.59
C THR A 125 -9.73 4.64 -16.11
N GLY A 126 -9.06 5.72 -15.72
CA GLY A 126 -8.83 6.08 -14.33
C GLY A 126 -7.74 5.22 -13.65
N ASN A 127 -7.06 4.35 -14.39
CA ASN A 127 -6.02 3.48 -13.85
C ASN A 127 -4.62 4.05 -14.14
N TYR A 128 -3.64 3.61 -13.38
CA TYR A 128 -2.23 3.79 -13.76
C TYR A 128 -1.73 2.52 -14.44
N ASP A 129 -1.12 2.70 -15.62
CA ASP A 129 -0.56 1.63 -16.43
C ASP A 129 0.97 1.60 -16.29
N PHE A 130 1.57 0.40 -16.35
CA PHE A 130 3.03 0.27 -16.30
C PHE A 130 3.71 0.90 -17.52
N LYS A 131 4.70 1.77 -17.28
CA LYS A 131 5.53 2.36 -18.35
C LYS A 131 6.64 1.40 -18.77
N ARG A 132 6.30 0.47 -19.67
CA ARG A 132 7.23 -0.59 -20.13
C ARG A 132 8.32 -0.12 -21.10
N SER A 133 8.23 1.10 -21.64
CA SER A 133 9.19 1.59 -22.63
C SER A 133 10.58 1.87 -22.06
N ASP A 134 10.63 2.27 -20.78
CA ASP A 134 11.85 2.81 -20.16
C ASP A 134 12.33 1.93 -19.00
N PHE A 135 11.51 0.99 -18.55
CA PHE A 135 11.71 0.21 -17.34
C PHE A 135 11.00 -1.14 -17.43
N THR A 136 11.64 -2.20 -16.92
CA THR A 136 11.01 -3.52 -16.77
C THR A 136 10.41 -3.62 -15.36
N PRO A 137 9.08 -3.48 -15.18
CA PRO A 137 8.46 -3.56 -13.87
C PRO A 137 8.71 -4.92 -13.23
N THR A 138 8.98 -4.92 -11.92
CA THR A 138 9.16 -6.14 -11.11
C THR A 138 7.93 -6.47 -10.25
N ILE A 139 6.94 -5.57 -10.26
CA ILE A 139 5.69 -5.68 -9.50
C ILE A 139 4.45 -5.73 -10.40
N ASP A 140 4.63 -5.96 -11.71
CA ASP A 140 3.52 -6.25 -12.63
C ASP A 140 2.99 -7.68 -12.47
N SER A 141 3.85 -8.60 -12.06
CA SER A 141 3.51 -9.97 -11.69
C SER A 141 4.61 -10.57 -10.80
N PHE A 142 4.29 -10.91 -9.55
CA PHE A 142 5.24 -11.48 -8.60
C PHE A 142 4.58 -12.48 -7.65
N PRO A 143 5.32 -13.45 -7.08
CA PRO A 143 4.76 -14.35 -6.06
C PRO A 143 4.29 -13.57 -4.84
N CYS A 144 3.06 -13.79 -4.38
CA CYS A 144 2.54 -13.12 -3.19
C CYS A 144 3.36 -13.50 -1.95
N PRO A 145 3.94 -12.53 -1.21
CA PRO A 145 4.61 -12.81 0.06
C PRO A 145 3.57 -12.89 1.18
N ALA A 146 2.76 -13.95 1.17
CA ALA A 146 1.64 -14.12 2.09
C ALA A 146 2.06 -14.00 3.57
N GLY A 147 1.28 -13.23 4.34
CA GLY A 147 1.56 -12.95 5.75
C GLY A 147 2.72 -11.97 5.99
N LYS A 148 3.25 -11.33 4.92
CA LYS A 148 4.25 -10.26 5.03
C LYS A 148 3.61 -8.90 4.74
N VAL A 149 4.31 -7.86 5.16
CA VAL A 149 3.98 -6.47 4.82
C VAL A 149 4.94 -6.01 3.74
N LEU A 150 4.41 -5.38 2.70
CA LEU A 150 5.20 -4.69 1.69
C LEU A 150 5.43 -3.26 2.14
N HIS A 151 6.67 -2.81 2.08
CA HIS A 151 7.09 -1.46 2.44
C HIS A 151 7.46 -0.70 1.17
N TRP A 152 6.52 0.09 0.65
CA TRP A 152 6.66 0.76 -0.64
C TRP A 152 6.63 2.28 -0.51
N GLU A 153 7.13 2.97 -1.52
CA GLU A 153 7.05 4.43 -1.68
C GLU A 153 6.62 4.78 -3.10
N SER A 154 5.77 5.78 -3.27
CA SER A 154 5.47 6.37 -4.58
C SER A 154 6.03 7.78 -4.67
N VAL A 155 6.67 8.11 -5.78
CA VAL A 155 7.37 9.37 -6.00
C VAL A 155 6.95 9.98 -7.34
N ALA A 156 6.72 11.28 -7.37
CA ALA A 156 6.49 12.03 -8.61
C ALA A 156 7.75 12.03 -9.50
N VAL A 157 7.59 11.99 -10.82
CA VAL A 157 8.73 11.82 -11.76
C VAL A 157 9.09 13.15 -12.42
N GLY A 158 8.12 13.82 -13.03
CA GLY A 158 8.32 15.04 -13.80
C GLY A 158 8.78 16.23 -12.97
N GLU A 159 9.33 17.25 -13.63
CA GLU A 159 9.73 18.52 -12.99
C GLU A 159 8.54 19.25 -12.34
N PHE A 160 7.35 19.05 -12.91
CA PHE A 160 6.07 19.41 -12.34
C PHE A 160 5.13 18.22 -12.41
N ASP A 161 4.82 17.62 -11.26
CA ASP A 161 3.87 16.53 -11.11
C ASP A 161 3.15 16.68 -9.76
N VAL A 162 1.84 16.49 -9.75
CA VAL A 162 1.03 16.41 -8.52
C VAL A 162 0.10 15.22 -8.63
N ASN A 163 0.16 14.32 -7.66
CA ASN A 163 -0.81 13.23 -7.52
C ASN A 163 -1.40 13.31 -6.11
N SER A 164 -2.70 13.59 -6.01
CA SER A 164 -3.48 13.53 -4.78
C SER A 164 -4.63 12.56 -5.01
N VAL A 165 -4.45 11.29 -4.60
CA VAL A 165 -5.39 10.20 -4.86
C VAL A 165 -5.88 9.60 -3.55
N ALA A 166 -7.19 9.67 -3.32
CA ALA A 166 -7.82 9.07 -2.14
C ALA A 166 -7.60 7.55 -2.10
N GLN A 167 -7.38 7.02 -0.90
CA GLN A 167 -7.22 5.58 -0.68
C GLN A 167 -8.52 4.96 -0.18
N ASP A 168 -8.99 3.92 -0.86
CA ASP A 168 -9.97 3.01 -0.30
C ASP A 168 -9.26 2.02 0.63
N PHE A 169 -9.56 2.09 1.93
CA PHE A 169 -8.98 1.20 2.95
C PHE A 169 -9.73 -0.13 3.10
N SER A 170 -10.78 -0.32 2.32
CA SER A 170 -11.59 -1.53 2.30
C SER A 170 -11.95 -1.91 0.87
N TYR A 171 -11.90 -3.20 0.57
CA TYR A 171 -12.34 -3.76 -0.70
C TYR A 171 -13.75 -4.33 -0.57
N ASP A 172 -14.65 -3.96 -1.49
CA ASP A 172 -16.05 -4.37 -1.50
C ASP A 172 -16.30 -5.75 -2.14
N GLY A 173 -15.25 -6.40 -2.66
CA GLY A 173 -15.37 -7.70 -3.35
C GLY A 173 -15.69 -7.60 -4.85
N VAL A 174 -15.95 -6.40 -5.37
CA VAL A 174 -16.49 -6.19 -6.72
C VAL A 174 -15.62 -5.22 -7.54
N ASN A 175 -15.24 -4.09 -6.94
CA ASN A 175 -14.60 -2.99 -7.64
C ASN A 175 -13.14 -2.83 -7.22
N VAL A 176 -12.27 -2.53 -8.19
CA VAL A 176 -10.87 -2.19 -7.90
C VAL A 176 -10.83 -0.99 -6.95
N PRO A 177 -10.16 -1.09 -5.78
CA PRO A 177 -10.03 0.01 -4.84
C PRO A 177 -9.38 1.24 -5.49
N ASN A 178 -9.83 2.44 -5.10
CA ASN A 178 -9.09 3.68 -5.40
C ASN A 178 -7.82 3.76 -4.55
N GLY A 179 -6.81 4.47 -5.07
CA GLY A 179 -5.47 4.51 -4.50
C GLY A 179 -4.64 3.30 -4.90
N ILE A 180 -3.63 3.01 -4.10
CA ILE A 180 -2.72 1.87 -4.33
C ILE A 180 -3.29 0.60 -3.71
N SER A 181 -3.11 -0.53 -4.38
CA SER A 181 -3.42 -1.86 -3.85
C SER A 181 -2.56 -2.93 -4.53
N VAL A 182 -2.52 -4.11 -3.93
CA VAL A 182 -1.91 -5.31 -4.52
C VAL A 182 -3.01 -6.30 -4.82
N LYS A 183 -3.27 -6.54 -6.10
CA LYS A 183 -4.17 -7.59 -6.55
C LYS A 183 -3.54 -8.95 -6.26
N PHE A 184 -4.32 -9.93 -5.81
CA PHE A 184 -3.87 -11.32 -5.69
C PHE A 184 -4.92 -12.29 -6.24
N ALA A 185 -4.49 -13.18 -7.13
CA ALA A 185 -5.35 -14.15 -7.83
C ALA A 185 -4.57 -15.39 -8.29
#